data_AF-A0A837HPI4-F1
#
_entry.id   AF-A0A837HPI4-F1
#
_cell.length_a   1.000
_cell.length_b   1.000
_cell.length_c   1.000
_cell.angle_alpha   90.00
_cell.angle_beta   90.00
_cell.angle_gamma   90.00
#
_symmetry.space_group_name_H-M   'P 1'
#
loop_
_entity.id
_entity.type
_entity.pdbx_description
1 polymer ?
#
loop_
_entity_poly.entity_id
_entity_poly.type
_entity_poly.pdbx_seq_one_letter_code
_entity_poly.pdbx_strand_id
1 'polypeptide(L)'
;MKIIKNVEIERNLIELSIKKFGYTPDHNFEWLKNCSDEGEPGVFIWENNNVAWFYKNDKKTWTIISDPIAPIKAQDQMLKEISEYILNHDENIYFLDVRDHVFNFVKKNTQKNSN
;
A
#
# COMPACT_ATOMS: atom_id res chain seq x y z
N MET A 1 -2.18 9.07 8.96
CA MET A 1 -1.36 8.52 7.86
C MET A 1 -0.24 9.50 7.50
N LYS A 2 1.01 9.05 7.42
CA LYS A 2 2.18 9.79 6.87
C LYS A 2 2.63 9.12 5.58
N ILE A 3 3.09 9.91 4.61
CA ILE A 3 3.68 9.39 3.36
C ILE A 3 5.18 9.59 3.41
N ILE A 4 5.92 8.52 3.15
CA ILE A 4 7.38 8.51 3.08
C ILE A 4 7.80 8.21 1.65
N LYS A 5 8.64 9.06 1.08
CA LYS A 5 9.18 8.91 -0.29
C LYS A 5 10.62 8.42 -0.35
N ASN A 6 11.34 8.49 0.78
CA ASN A 6 12.69 7.95 0.88
C ASN A 6 12.66 6.69 1.74
N VAL A 7 12.37 5.56 1.09
CA VAL A 7 12.21 4.25 1.74
C VAL A 7 13.50 3.74 2.35
N GLU A 8 14.67 4.18 1.86
CA GLU A 8 15.98 3.79 2.40
C GLU A 8 16.26 4.39 3.77
N ILE A 9 15.91 5.67 3.97
CA ILE A 9 16.07 6.33 5.28
C ILE A 9 15.23 5.63 6.35
N GLU A 10 14.05 5.13 5.97
CA GLU A 10 13.06 4.56 6.88
C GLU A 10 13.07 3.03 6.86
N ARG A 11 14.11 2.43 6.25
CA ARG A 11 14.27 0.98 6.06
C ARG A 11 14.10 0.20 7.36
N ASN A 12 14.72 0.64 8.44
CA ASN A 12 14.61 -0.01 9.75
C ASN A 12 13.16 -0.09 10.25
N LEU A 13 12.37 0.97 10.08
CA LEU A 13 10.96 0.99 10.49
C LEU A 13 10.14 0.04 9.61
N ILE A 14 10.37 0.07 8.30
CA ILE A 14 9.66 -0.79 7.35
C ILE A 14 9.98 -2.27 7.61
N GLU A 15 11.25 -2.62 7.80
CA GLU A 15 11.68 -3.98 8.13
C GLU A 15 11.14 -4.44 9.49
N LEU A 16 11.03 -3.56 10.49
CA LEU A 16 10.35 -3.88 11.76
C LEU A 16 8.86 -4.18 11.55
N SER A 17 8.19 -3.43 10.68
CA SER A 17 6.78 -3.62 10.34
C SER A 17 6.58 -4.96 9.63
N ILE A 18 7.42 -5.23 8.62
CA ILE A 18 7.50 -6.52 7.90
C ILE A 18 7.74 -7.67 8.87
N LYS A 19 8.71 -7.56 9.78
CA LYS A 19 9.00 -8.62 10.74
C LYS A 19 7.81 -8.91 11.67
N LYS A 20 7.04 -7.88 12.02
CA LYS A 20 5.93 -7.97 12.97
C LYS A 20 4.63 -8.46 12.33
N PHE A 21 4.34 -7.98 11.12
CA PHE A 21 3.04 -8.19 10.46
C PHE A 21 3.14 -8.83 9.08
N GLY A 22 4.34 -9.03 8.55
CA GLY A 22 4.57 -9.71 7.29
C GLY A 22 4.14 -11.18 7.35
N TYR A 23 3.46 -11.67 6.32
CA TYR A 23 2.93 -13.03 6.27
C TYR A 23 3.06 -13.71 4.91
N THR A 24 3.55 -12.99 3.88
CA THR A 24 3.88 -13.54 2.56
C THR A 24 5.37 -13.36 2.27
N PRO A 25 5.94 -14.14 1.35
CA PRO A 25 7.30 -13.90 0.84
C PRO A 25 7.48 -12.49 0.25
N ASP A 26 6.41 -11.92 -0.28
CA ASP A 26 6.37 -10.61 -0.94
C ASP A 26 6.48 -9.45 0.06
N HIS A 27 6.21 -9.70 1.34
CA HIS A 27 6.50 -8.76 2.43
C HIS A 27 8.01 -8.80 2.75
N ASN A 28 8.81 -8.35 1.80
CA ASN A 28 10.25 -8.25 1.87
C ASN A 28 10.68 -6.91 1.28
N PHE A 29 11.55 -6.19 1.99
CA PHE A 29 11.95 -4.82 1.59
C PHE A 29 12.56 -4.78 0.19
N GLU A 30 13.49 -5.69 -0.11
CA GLU A 30 14.17 -5.73 -1.41
C GLU A 30 13.21 -6.12 -2.52
N TRP A 31 12.31 -7.06 -2.25
CA TRP A 31 11.28 -7.45 -3.22
C TRP A 31 10.35 -6.27 -3.55
N LEU A 32 9.81 -5.60 -2.52
CA LEU A 32 8.91 -4.45 -2.70
C LEU A 32 9.60 -3.30 -3.45
N LYS A 33 10.86 -3.04 -3.14
CA LYS A 33 11.68 -2.04 -3.84
C LYS A 33 11.91 -2.43 -5.29
N ASN A 34 12.22 -3.70 -5.58
CA ASN A 34 12.41 -4.18 -6.94
C ASN A 34 11.12 -4.11 -7.77
N CYS A 35 9.95 -4.36 -7.16
CA CYS A 35 8.64 -4.20 -7.82
C CYS A 35 8.22 -2.75 -8.05
N SER A 36 9.04 -1.78 -7.64
CA SER A 36 8.78 -0.35 -7.77
C SER A 36 9.63 0.32 -8.86
N ASP A 37 10.23 -0.45 -9.76
CA ASP A 37 11.13 0.03 -10.82
C ASP A 37 10.45 0.95 -11.85
N GLU A 38 9.13 0.83 -12.00
CA GLU A 38 8.31 1.68 -12.87
C GLU A 38 7.98 3.08 -12.30
N GLY A 39 8.41 3.41 -11.08
CA GLY A 39 8.07 4.69 -10.47
C GLY A 39 8.86 5.06 -9.23
N GLU A 40 8.38 6.08 -8.52
CA GLU A 40 8.98 6.52 -7.26
C GLU A 40 8.44 5.66 -6.11
N PRO A 41 9.26 4.83 -5.44
CA PRO A 41 8.81 4.02 -4.32
C PRO A 41 8.47 4.90 -3.11
N GLY A 42 7.48 4.46 -2.35
CA GLY A 42 7.12 5.09 -1.11
C GLY A 42 6.31 4.17 -0.20
N VAL A 43 6.08 4.64 1.02
CA VAL A 43 5.33 3.90 2.03
C VAL A 43 4.34 4.83 2.72
N PHE A 44 3.10 4.40 2.82
CA PHE A 44 2.13 4.96 3.74
C PHE A 44 2.32 4.35 5.13
N ILE A 45 2.35 5.18 6.18
CA ILE A 45 2.60 4.75 7.56
C ILE A 45 1.51 5.27 8.49
N TRP A 46 1.01 4.40 9.37
CA TRP A 46 0.08 4.71 10.44
C TRP A 46 0.72 4.57 11.81
N GLU A 47 0.02 5.10 12.81
CA GLU A 47 0.31 4.81 14.21
C GLU A 47 0.36 3.27 14.42
N ASN A 48 1.33 2.80 15.21
CA ASN A 48 1.67 1.39 15.45
C ASN A 48 2.54 0.68 14.40
N ASN A 49 3.15 1.41 13.47
CA ASN A 49 4.02 0.86 12.41
C ASN A 49 3.25 -0.08 11.46
N ASN A 50 1.98 0.21 11.21
CA ASN A 50 1.26 -0.40 10.10
C ASN A 50 1.69 0.32 8.82
N VAL A 51 2.00 -0.43 7.76
CA VAL A 51 2.53 0.15 6.53
C VAL A 51 1.86 -0.40 5.28
N ALA A 52 1.79 0.41 4.23
CA ALA A 52 1.42 -0.04 2.89
C ALA A 52 2.44 0.51 1.89
N TRP A 53 3.06 -0.38 1.13
CA TRP A 53 4.05 -0.01 0.12
C TRP A 53 3.37 0.42 -1.17
N PHE A 54 3.95 1.39 -1.86
CA PHE A 54 3.50 1.82 -3.17
C PHE A 54 4.66 2.27 -4.05
N TYR A 55 4.40 2.39 -5.35
CA TYR A 55 5.14 3.32 -6.20
C TYR A 55 4.18 4.27 -6.91
N LYS A 56 4.68 5.47 -7.24
CA LYS A 56 3.93 6.44 -8.04
C LYS A 56 4.62 6.67 -9.37
N ASN A 57 3.91 6.45 -10.47
CA ASN A 57 4.42 6.75 -11.81
C ASN A 57 4.01 8.16 -12.31
N ASP A 58 4.58 8.56 -13.44
CA ASP A 58 4.36 9.86 -14.10
C ASP A 58 2.90 10.08 -14.55
N LYS A 59 2.15 8.99 -14.79
CA LYS A 59 0.71 9.01 -15.15
C LYS A 59 -0.22 9.24 -13.97
N LYS A 60 0.28 9.79 -12.85
CA LYS A 60 -0.47 9.99 -11.61
C LYS A 60 -1.14 8.71 -11.09
N THR A 61 -0.52 7.56 -11.32
CA THR A 61 -1.03 6.28 -10.80
C THR A 61 -0.21 5.85 -9.60
N TRP A 62 -0.89 5.60 -8.50
CA TRP A 62 -0.35 4.98 -7.31
C TRP A 62 -0.61 3.48 -7.39
N THR A 63 0.45 2.71 -7.55
CA THR A 63 0.38 1.26 -7.48
C THR A 63 0.67 0.84 -6.06
N ILE A 64 -0.33 0.34 -5.34
CA ILE A 64 -0.18 -0.31 -4.05
C ILE A 64 0.31 -1.73 -4.30
N ILE A 65 1.48 -2.07 -3.75
CA ILE A 65 2.14 -3.36 -3.97
C ILE A 65 1.92 -4.25 -2.76
N SER A 66 1.44 -5.47 -3.01
CA SER A 66 1.07 -6.44 -1.98
C SER A 66 -0.02 -5.91 -1.05
N ASP A 67 -0.43 -6.77 -0.12
CA ASP A 67 -1.35 -6.40 0.94
C ASP A 67 -0.71 -5.40 1.92
N PRO A 68 -1.50 -4.55 2.61
CA PRO A 68 -0.97 -3.75 3.70
C PRO A 68 -0.32 -4.63 4.79
N ILE A 69 0.87 -4.26 5.22
CA ILE A 69 1.64 -4.94 6.27
C ILE A 69 1.14 -4.43 7.62
N ALA A 70 0.05 -5.03 8.06
CA ALA A 70 -0.68 -4.70 9.28
C ALA A 70 -1.56 -5.88 9.73
N PRO A 71 -2.08 -5.87 10.98
CA PRO A 71 -3.12 -6.82 11.37
C PRO A 71 -4.33 -6.74 10.43
N ILE A 72 -4.89 -7.88 10.04
CA ILE A 72 -6.02 -7.97 9.08
C ILE A 72 -7.17 -7.01 9.44
N LYS A 73 -7.50 -6.88 10.72
CA LYS A 73 -8.58 -5.99 11.20
C LYS A 73 -8.35 -4.50 10.89
N ALA A 74 -7.09 -4.08 10.67
CA ALA A 74 -6.73 -2.71 10.35
C ALA A 74 -6.58 -2.47 8.83
N GLN A 75 -6.39 -3.52 8.03
CA GLN A 75 -6.11 -3.38 6.60
C GLN A 75 -7.27 -2.71 5.85
N ASP A 76 -8.53 -3.08 6.13
CA ASP A 76 -9.70 -2.45 5.50
C ASP A 76 -9.75 -0.93 5.71
N GLN A 77 -9.43 -0.47 6.93
CA GLN A 77 -9.39 0.95 7.24
C GLN A 77 -8.25 1.64 6.50
N MET A 78 -7.06 1.04 6.47
CA MET A 78 -5.91 1.58 5.74
C MET A 78 -6.22 1.71 4.25
N LEU A 79 -6.78 0.67 3.63
CA LEU A 79 -7.16 0.67 2.21
C LEU A 79 -8.17 1.77 1.90
N LYS A 80 -9.13 2.01 2.81
CA LYS A 80 -10.09 3.11 2.69
C LYS A 80 -9.39 4.46 2.73
N GLU A 81 -8.56 4.71 3.74
CA GLU A 81 -7.83 5.98 3.90
C GLU A 81 -6.88 6.26 2.73
N ILE A 82 -6.19 5.23 2.22
CA ILE A 82 -5.34 5.32 1.01
C ILE A 82 -6.19 5.70 -0.20
N SER A 83 -7.29 4.99 -0.42
CA SER A 83 -8.17 5.21 -1.57
C SER A 83 -8.77 6.61 -1.54
N GLU A 84 -9.28 7.05 -0.39
CA GLU A 84 -9.82 8.41 -0.21
C GLU A 84 -8.73 9.47 -0.45
N TYR A 85 -7.53 9.27 0.09
CA TYR A 85 -6.42 10.20 -0.13
C TYR A 85 -6.10 10.34 -1.63
N ILE A 86 -5.90 9.24 -2.35
CA ILE A 86 -5.49 9.26 -3.77
C ILE A 86 -6.61 9.83 -4.65
N LEU A 87 -7.84 9.37 -4.46
CA LEU A 87 -8.98 9.77 -5.29
C LEU A 87 -9.37 11.24 -5.07
N ASN A 88 -9.17 11.80 -3.88
CA ASN A 88 -9.39 13.22 -3.62
C ASN A 88 -8.38 14.15 -4.33
N HIS A 89 -7.32 13.60 -4.94
CA HIS A 89 -6.33 14.37 -5.71
C HIS A 89 -6.47 14.19 -7.23
N ASP A 90 -7.59 13.62 -7.70
CA ASP A 90 -7.81 13.27 -9.11
C ASP A 90 -6.70 12.36 -9.68
N GLU A 91 -6.22 11.43 -8.85
CA GLU A 91 -5.17 10.47 -9.19
C GLU A 91 -5.73 9.03 -9.26
N ASN A 92 -5.03 8.15 -9.96
CA ASN A 92 -5.44 6.77 -10.14
C ASN A 92 -4.82 5.87 -9.07
N ILE A 93 -5.55 4.83 -8.67
CA ILE A 93 -5.06 3.77 -7.79
C ILE A 93 -5.10 2.43 -8.50
N TYR A 94 -4.02 1.67 -8.39
CA TYR A 94 -3.90 0.31 -8.88
C TYR A 94 -3.40 -0.59 -7.74
N PHE A 95 -3.87 -1.83 -7.69
CA PHE A 95 -3.47 -2.82 -6.69
C PHE A 95 -2.75 -3.96 -7.40
N LEU A 96 -1.49 -4.19 -7.03
CA LEU A 96 -0.61 -5.18 -7.65
C LEU A 96 -0.26 -6.28 -6.65
N ASP A 97 -0.36 -7.53 -7.10
CA ASP A 97 -0.01 -8.74 -6.33
C ASP A 97 -0.66 -8.82 -4.95
N VAL A 98 -1.94 -8.46 -4.90
CA VAL A 98 -2.74 -8.45 -3.67
C VAL A 98 -3.57 -9.73 -3.53
N ARG A 99 -3.85 -10.13 -2.29
CA ARG A 99 -4.64 -11.33 -2.00
C ARG A 99 -6.14 -11.05 -2.02
N ASP A 100 -6.92 -12.14 -1.93
CA ASP A 100 -8.38 -12.11 -1.98
C ASP A 100 -9.01 -11.11 -1.04
N HIS A 101 -8.43 -10.86 0.14
CA HIS A 101 -8.94 -9.86 1.09
C HIS A 101 -8.98 -8.45 0.48
N VAL A 102 -7.84 -7.98 -0.04
CA VAL A 102 -7.72 -6.67 -0.69
C VAL A 102 -8.53 -6.62 -1.98
N PHE A 103 -8.50 -7.70 -2.78
CA PHE A 103 -9.33 -7.80 -3.98
C PHE A 103 -10.82 -7.65 -3.66
N ASN A 104 -11.31 -8.35 -2.63
CA ASN A 104 -12.70 -8.26 -2.17
C ASN A 104 -13.05 -6.86 -1.64
N PHE A 105 -12.12 -6.20 -0.96
CA PHE A 105 -12.26 -4.80 -0.57
C PHE A 105 -12.49 -3.91 -1.81
N VAL A 106 -11.63 -4.01 -2.83
CA VAL A 106 -11.73 -3.21 -4.05
C VAL A 106 -13.05 -3.48 -4.77
N LYS A 107 -13.42 -4.75 -4.94
CA LYS A 107 -14.67 -5.15 -5.59
C LYS A 107 -15.90 -4.57 -4.90
N LYS A 108 -15.94 -4.62 -3.56
CA LYS A 108 -17.07 -4.10 -2.77
C LYS A 108 -17.21 -2.58 -2.87
N ASN A 109 -16.11 -1.86 -2.96
CA ASN A 109 -16.11 -0.39 -2.88
C ASN A 109 -16.13 0.30 -4.25
N THR A 110 -15.77 -0.39 -5.33
CA THR A 110 -15.90 0.13 -6.70
C THR A 110 -17.29 -0.10 -7.31
N GLN A 111 -17.98 -1.19 -6.94
CA GLN A 111 -19.34 -1.49 -7.43
C GLN A 111 -20.44 -0.58 -6.85
N LYS A 112 -20.17 0.17 -5.78
CA LYS A 112 -21.14 1.09 -5.17
C LYS A 112 -21.41 2.37 -5.98
N ASN A 113 -20.57 2.70 -6.95
CA ASN A 113 -20.67 3.93 -7.74
C ASN A 113 -21.37 3.73 -9.09
N SER A 114 -22.10 2.62 -9.27
CA SER A 114 -22.81 2.28 -10.53
C SER A 114 -24.34 2.37 -10.46
N ASN A 115 -24.90 3.05 -9.46
CA ASN A 115 -26.34 3.29 -9.32
C ASN A 115 -26.66 4.79 -9.30
#